data_AF-A0A265UUR2-F1
#
_entry.id   AF-A0A265UUR2-F1
#
_cell.length_a   1.000
_cell.length_b   1.000
_cell.length_c   1.000
_cell.angle_alpha   90.00
_cell.angle_beta   90.00
_cell.angle_gamma   90.00
#
_symmetry.space_group_name_H-M   'P 1'
#
loop_
_entity.id
_entity.type
_entity.pdbx_description
1 polymer ?
#
loop_
_entity_poly.entity_id
_entity_poly.type
_entity_poly.pdbx_seq_one_letter_code
_entity_poly.pdbx_strand_id
1 'polypeptide(L)'
;MKKRIYTVLISTIMVVLLQSCNNDDDTVSLPDLNNEISIDGTIYSIAGPGILQSYGENSDGSFDRDIEIFAEDLFVEFDLNTPSVTGVSEGTYTFSATREAVTFFSVEIDNNSDIFYSPQLGTVVVSVNGDTTTVTFNLTAQDGTAIRGQWNGTLQ
;
A
#
# COMPACT_ATOMS: atom_id res chain seq x y z
N MET A 1 25.31 44.90 43.39
CA MET A 1 24.62 43.70 43.92
C MET A 1 23.12 43.88 43.72
N LYS A 2 22.49 43.11 42.83
CA LYS A 2 21.03 43.09 42.65
C LYS A 2 20.58 41.65 42.84
N LYS A 3 19.68 41.42 43.78
CA LYS A 3 18.69 40.32 43.73
C LYS A 3 17.62 40.65 44.76
N ARG A 4 16.45 41.04 44.26
CA ARG A 4 15.24 41.28 45.04
C ARG A 4 14.62 39.92 45.37
N ILE A 5 14.31 39.72 46.63
CA ILE A 5 13.47 38.63 47.16
C ILE A 5 12.04 39.18 47.27
N TYR A 6 11.01 38.33 47.10
CA TYR A 6 9.77 38.20 47.90
C TYR A 6 8.81 37.26 47.13
N THR A 7 8.69 35.94 47.42
CA THR A 7 7.93 35.17 48.45
C THR A 7 6.41 35.00 48.20
N VAL A 8 5.92 33.75 48.36
CA VAL A 8 4.54 33.27 48.73
C VAL A 8 3.51 33.26 47.57
N LEU A 9 2.62 32.29 47.29
CA LEU A 9 2.19 30.96 47.78
C LEU A 9 0.97 30.53 46.90
N ILE A 10 0.57 29.26 47.02
CA ILE A 10 -0.79 28.68 46.86
C ILE A 10 -0.96 27.67 45.71
N SER A 11 -1.44 26.52 46.15
CA SER A 11 -1.82 25.29 45.47
C SER A 11 -2.96 25.45 44.46
N THR A 12 -3.04 24.53 43.51
CA THR A 12 -4.28 23.78 43.19
C THR A 12 -3.95 22.66 42.20
N ILE A 13 -4.28 21.43 42.56
CA ILE A 13 -4.48 20.34 41.60
C ILE A 13 -5.80 20.64 40.92
N MET A 14 -5.80 20.78 39.59
CA MET A 14 -7.02 20.83 38.79
C MET A 14 -6.87 19.83 37.65
N VAL A 15 -7.63 18.74 37.78
CA VAL A 15 -7.90 17.77 36.71
C VAL A 15 -8.63 18.53 35.61
N VAL A 16 -8.05 18.56 34.40
CA VAL A 16 -8.76 19.00 33.20
C VAL A 16 -8.86 17.79 32.28
N LEU A 17 -10.09 17.36 32.08
CA LEU A 17 -10.51 16.38 31.09
C LEU A 17 -10.04 16.86 29.71
N LEU A 18 -9.31 16.02 28.98
CA LEU A 18 -8.95 16.29 27.59
C LEU A 18 -10.20 16.16 26.71
N GLN A 19 -10.92 17.27 26.59
CA GLN A 19 -11.68 17.59 25.37
C GLN A 19 -11.09 18.87 24.80
N SER A 20 -10.16 18.70 23.86
CA SER A 20 -9.84 19.75 22.90
C SER A 20 -10.42 19.32 21.56
N CYS A 21 -11.46 20.03 21.13
CA CYS A 21 -11.95 20.00 19.76
C CYS A 21 -10.92 20.67 18.82
N ASN A 22 -10.77 20.08 17.64
CA ASN A 22 -10.32 20.60 16.34
C ASN A 22 -9.33 21.77 16.31
N ASN A 23 -8.12 21.49 15.80
CA ASN A 23 -7.64 22.00 14.51
C ASN A 23 -6.22 21.47 14.22
N ASP A 24 -6.00 21.09 12.97
CA ASP A 24 -4.73 21.08 12.23
C ASP A 24 -3.58 20.20 12.74
N ASP A 25 -3.82 18.90 12.89
CA ASP A 25 -2.75 17.90 12.72
C ASP A 25 -3.08 17.06 11.47
N ASP A 26 -2.54 17.48 10.33
CA ASP A 26 -2.55 16.77 9.05
C ASP A 26 -1.74 15.46 9.13
N THR A 27 -2.17 14.55 9.99
CA THR A 27 -1.95 13.13 9.73
C THR A 27 -2.97 12.78 8.67
N VAL A 28 -2.53 12.69 7.41
CA VAL A 28 -3.33 12.12 6.32
C VAL A 28 -3.70 10.71 6.77
N SER A 29 -4.88 10.54 7.35
CA SER A 29 -5.42 9.22 7.63
C SER A 29 -5.57 8.54 6.28
N LEU A 30 -4.80 7.48 6.05
CA LEU A 30 -4.94 6.68 4.84
C LEU A 30 -6.40 6.21 4.77
N PRO A 31 -7.07 6.28 3.60
CA PRO A 31 -8.42 5.75 3.48
C PRO A 31 -8.40 4.26 3.84
N ASP A 32 -9.39 3.81 4.61
CA ASP A 32 -9.62 2.40 4.87
C ASP A 32 -10.26 1.79 3.62
N LEU A 33 -9.42 1.30 2.70
CA LEU A 33 -9.83 0.72 1.43
C LEU A 33 -10.07 -0.79 1.60
N ASN A 34 -11.15 -1.30 1.04
CA ASN A 34 -11.46 -2.73 1.04
C ASN A 34 -12.03 -3.14 -0.32
N ASN A 35 -11.27 -3.92 -1.09
CA ASN A 35 -11.57 -4.20 -2.50
C ASN A 35 -11.74 -2.91 -3.30
N GLU A 36 -10.85 -1.96 -3.05
CA GLU A 36 -10.88 -0.62 -3.64
C GLU A 36 -9.47 -0.15 -3.94
N ILE A 37 -9.35 0.66 -5.00
CA ILE A 37 -8.12 1.35 -5.40
C ILE A 37 -8.42 2.84 -5.44
N SER A 38 -7.55 3.64 -4.83
CA SER A 38 -7.53 5.10 -4.91
C SER A 38 -6.37 5.57 -5.78
N ILE A 39 -6.66 6.30 -6.85
CA ILE A 39 -5.69 6.96 -7.73
C ILE A 39 -5.98 8.45 -7.68
N ASP A 40 -5.06 9.23 -7.11
CA ASP A 40 -5.22 10.68 -6.90
C ASP A 40 -6.58 11.06 -6.25
N GLY A 41 -7.04 10.23 -5.30
CA GLY A 41 -8.31 10.41 -4.60
C GLY A 41 -9.56 9.89 -5.34
N THR A 42 -9.46 9.50 -6.61
CA THR A 42 -10.55 8.80 -7.32
C THR A 42 -10.58 7.34 -6.88
N ILE A 43 -11.74 6.85 -6.46
CA ILE A 43 -11.92 5.48 -5.93
C ILE A 43 -12.54 4.57 -7.01
N TYR A 44 -11.92 3.42 -7.22
CA TYR A 44 -12.36 2.35 -8.10
C TYR A 44 -12.67 1.12 -7.25
N SER A 45 -13.90 0.62 -7.33
CA SER A 45 -14.29 -0.63 -6.65
C SER A 45 -13.87 -1.83 -7.47
N ILE A 46 -13.24 -2.80 -6.82
CA ILE A 46 -12.82 -4.06 -7.42
C ILE A 46 -13.86 -5.14 -7.06
N ALA A 47 -14.24 -5.94 -8.04
CA ALA A 47 -15.07 -7.10 -7.80
C ALA A 47 -14.54 -8.29 -8.59
N GLY A 48 -14.38 -9.43 -7.90
CA GLY A 48 -14.03 -10.70 -8.53
C GLY A 48 -12.65 -11.25 -8.16
N PRO A 49 -12.27 -12.38 -8.78
CA PRO A 49 -10.98 -13.01 -8.57
C PRO A 49 -9.86 -12.20 -9.22
N GLY A 50 -8.63 -12.44 -8.76
CA GLY A 50 -7.41 -12.02 -9.44
C GLY A 50 -6.88 -13.17 -10.28
N ILE A 51 -6.00 -12.88 -11.22
CA ILE A 51 -5.33 -13.90 -12.04
C ILE A 51 -3.89 -14.01 -11.59
N LEU A 52 -3.41 -15.26 -11.43
CA LEU A 52 -2.00 -15.53 -11.21
C LEU A 52 -1.34 -15.88 -12.55
N GLN A 53 -0.45 -15.02 -13.02
CA GLN A 53 0.42 -15.38 -14.14
C GLN A 53 1.69 -16.06 -13.63
N SER A 54 2.29 -16.88 -14.49
CA SER A 54 3.53 -17.58 -14.16
C SER A 54 4.49 -17.55 -15.35
N TYR A 55 5.58 -16.80 -15.20
CA TYR A 55 6.58 -16.62 -16.26
C TYR A 55 7.85 -17.44 -16.05
N GLY A 56 7.96 -18.17 -14.94
CA GLY A 56 9.03 -19.14 -14.70
C GLY A 56 9.95 -18.75 -13.55
N GLU A 57 11.19 -19.22 -13.61
CA GLU A 57 12.24 -19.02 -12.61
C GLU A 57 13.22 -17.94 -13.11
N ASN A 58 13.63 -17.06 -12.20
CA ASN A 58 14.65 -16.05 -12.40
C ASN A 58 16.06 -16.62 -12.18
N SER A 59 17.09 -15.87 -12.58
CA SER A 59 18.48 -16.32 -12.47
C SER A 59 18.97 -16.54 -11.03
N ASP A 60 18.33 -15.90 -10.06
CA ASP A 60 18.64 -16.00 -8.63
C ASP A 60 17.90 -17.17 -7.93
N GLY A 61 17.02 -17.88 -8.65
CA GLY A 61 16.15 -18.93 -8.12
C GLY A 61 14.83 -18.43 -7.52
N SER A 62 14.53 -17.14 -7.62
CA SER A 62 13.18 -16.62 -7.39
C SER A 62 12.27 -16.93 -8.59
N PHE A 63 10.98 -16.67 -8.45
CA PHE A 63 9.97 -16.98 -9.46
C PHE A 63 9.15 -15.75 -9.82
N ASP A 64 8.93 -15.57 -11.10
CA ASP A 64 8.15 -14.48 -11.70
C ASP A 64 6.66 -14.86 -11.69
N ARG A 65 5.88 -14.23 -10.79
CA ARG A 65 4.52 -14.61 -10.42
C ARG A 65 3.65 -13.38 -10.27
N ASP A 66 3.01 -13.00 -11.35
CA ASP A 66 2.29 -11.74 -11.38
C ASP A 66 0.86 -11.90 -10.87
N ILE A 67 0.37 -10.84 -10.23
CA ILE A 67 -1.02 -10.74 -9.81
C ILE A 67 -1.70 -9.71 -10.69
N GLU A 68 -2.72 -10.12 -11.44
CA GLU A 68 -3.59 -9.22 -12.19
C GLU A 68 -4.92 -9.03 -11.46
N ILE A 69 -5.38 -7.78 -11.38
CA ILE A 69 -6.62 -7.37 -10.73
C ILE A 69 -7.43 -6.49 -11.69
N PHE A 70 -8.73 -6.76 -11.76
CA PHE A 70 -9.65 -6.10 -12.69
C PHE A 70 -10.78 -5.39 -11.95
N ALA A 71 -11.06 -4.16 -12.35
CA ALA A 71 -12.32 -3.45 -12.08
C ALA A 71 -13.02 -3.12 -13.41
N GLU A 72 -14.18 -2.45 -13.35
CA GLU A 72 -14.97 -2.10 -14.55
C GLU A 72 -14.13 -1.32 -15.59
N ASP A 73 -13.35 -0.35 -15.13
CA ASP A 73 -12.50 0.51 -15.97
C ASP A 73 -11.06 0.60 -15.45
N LEU A 74 -10.55 -0.49 -14.83
CA LEU A 74 -9.21 -0.51 -14.28
C LEU A 74 -8.59 -1.90 -14.40
N PHE A 75 -7.37 -1.94 -14.88
CA PHE A 75 -6.48 -3.09 -14.82
C PHE A 75 -5.27 -2.74 -13.97
N VAL A 76 -4.86 -3.67 -13.10
CA VAL A 76 -3.63 -3.57 -12.32
C VAL A 76 -2.86 -4.88 -12.40
N GLU A 77 -1.62 -4.81 -12.84
CA GLU A 77 -0.67 -5.92 -12.80
C GLU A 77 0.44 -5.60 -11.81
N PHE A 78 0.72 -6.55 -10.92
CA PHE A 78 1.90 -6.54 -10.07
C PHE A 78 2.89 -7.55 -10.61
N ASP A 79 4.00 -7.07 -11.19
CA ASP A 79 5.11 -7.91 -11.64
C ASP A 79 5.96 -8.30 -10.42
N LEU A 80 5.69 -9.48 -9.83
CA LEU A 80 6.24 -9.90 -8.55
C LEU A 80 7.26 -11.02 -8.71
N ASN A 81 8.36 -10.90 -7.98
CA ASN A 81 9.39 -11.92 -7.86
C ASN A 81 9.30 -12.53 -6.47
N THR A 82 8.99 -13.82 -6.39
CA THR A 82 8.61 -14.51 -5.15
C THR A 82 9.44 -15.79 -4.97
N PRO A 83 9.73 -16.25 -3.74
CA PRO A 83 10.44 -17.52 -3.54
C PRO A 83 9.58 -18.77 -3.83
N SER A 84 8.29 -18.60 -4.16
CA SER A 84 7.35 -19.70 -4.35
C SER A 84 7.22 -20.13 -5.82
N VAL A 85 7.31 -21.44 -6.05
CA VAL A 85 7.19 -22.06 -7.37
C VAL A 85 5.77 -22.00 -7.93
N THR A 86 4.73 -22.04 -7.09
CA THR A 86 3.34 -22.27 -7.54
C THR A 86 2.41 -21.09 -7.35
N GLY A 87 2.89 -19.97 -6.82
CA GLY A 87 2.09 -18.81 -6.47
C GLY A 87 2.91 -17.76 -5.74
N VAL A 88 2.25 -16.79 -5.13
CA VAL A 88 2.93 -15.67 -4.46
C VAL A 88 3.03 -15.92 -2.96
N SER A 89 4.27 -15.91 -2.42
CA SER A 89 4.50 -15.98 -0.97
C SER A 89 4.07 -14.71 -0.27
N GLU A 90 3.63 -14.85 0.98
CA GLU A 90 3.38 -13.72 1.87
C GLU A 90 4.64 -12.87 2.05
N GLY A 91 4.47 -11.55 2.13
CA GLY A 91 5.58 -10.64 2.34
C GLY A 91 5.28 -9.21 1.93
N THR A 92 6.24 -8.33 2.23
CA THR A 92 6.23 -6.93 1.78
C THR A 92 7.21 -6.80 0.62
N TYR A 93 6.67 -6.71 -0.58
CA TYR A 93 7.40 -6.53 -1.83
C TYR A 93 7.73 -5.05 -2.02
N THR A 94 9.00 -4.78 -2.33
CA THR A 94 9.52 -3.44 -2.67
C THR A 94 10.04 -3.41 -4.08
N PHE A 95 10.11 -2.22 -4.68
CA PHE A 95 10.66 -2.06 -6.03
C PHE A 95 12.10 -2.57 -6.13
N SER A 96 12.40 -3.28 -7.21
CA SER A 96 13.76 -3.60 -7.60
C SER A 96 13.92 -3.59 -9.12
N ALA A 97 15.02 -3.01 -9.61
CA ALA A 97 15.40 -3.09 -11.02
C ALA A 97 16.00 -4.46 -11.40
N THR A 98 16.16 -5.36 -10.43
CA THR A 98 16.57 -6.76 -10.62
C THR A 98 15.51 -7.68 -10.06
N ARG A 99 15.24 -8.79 -10.76
CA ARG A 99 14.22 -9.78 -10.40
C ARG A 99 14.71 -10.67 -9.26
N GLU A 100 14.63 -10.16 -8.04
CA GLU A 100 15.04 -10.86 -6.81
C GLU A 100 13.82 -11.26 -5.96
N ALA A 101 13.93 -12.31 -5.15
CA ALA A 101 12.83 -12.72 -4.27
C ALA A 101 12.31 -11.57 -3.36
N VAL A 102 10.99 -11.52 -3.20
CA VAL A 102 10.25 -10.51 -2.40
C VAL A 102 10.44 -9.08 -2.93
N THR A 103 10.45 -8.94 -4.27
CA THR A 103 10.48 -7.64 -4.94
C THR A 103 9.40 -7.53 -6.00
N PHE A 104 8.96 -6.32 -6.31
CA PHE A 104 8.23 -6.08 -7.55
C PHE A 104 9.16 -5.42 -8.57
N PHE A 105 9.15 -5.90 -9.80
CA PHE A 105 9.92 -5.30 -10.89
C PHE A 105 9.18 -4.13 -11.51
N SER A 106 7.86 -4.26 -11.65
CA SER A 106 6.98 -3.19 -12.11
C SER A 106 5.58 -3.34 -11.52
N VAL A 107 4.81 -2.26 -11.56
CA VAL A 107 3.37 -2.30 -11.38
C VAL A 107 2.78 -1.54 -12.56
N GLU A 108 1.88 -2.15 -13.31
CA GLU A 108 1.18 -1.50 -14.41
C GLU A 108 -0.25 -1.22 -14.00
N ILE A 109 -0.71 0.00 -14.24
CA ILE A 109 -2.09 0.42 -13.95
C ILE A 109 -2.61 1.14 -15.18
N ASP A 110 -3.64 0.57 -15.79
CA ASP A 110 -4.37 1.13 -16.94
C ASP A 110 -5.82 1.39 -16.53
N ASN A 111 -6.26 2.64 -16.66
CA ASN A 111 -7.61 3.08 -16.29
C ASN A 111 -8.52 3.32 -17.51
N ASN A 112 -8.29 2.63 -18.62
CA ASN A 112 -9.03 2.76 -19.89
C ASN A 112 -9.09 4.18 -20.47
N SER A 113 -8.34 5.13 -19.89
CA SER A 113 -8.28 6.54 -20.29
C SER A 113 -6.95 6.88 -20.97
N ASP A 114 -6.23 5.85 -21.46
CA ASP A 114 -4.85 5.91 -21.97
C ASP A 114 -3.83 6.46 -20.94
N ILE A 115 -4.14 6.38 -19.64
CA ILE A 115 -3.20 6.77 -18.58
C ILE A 115 -2.58 5.50 -17.99
N PHE A 116 -1.26 5.41 -18.15
CA PHE A 116 -0.45 4.32 -17.63
C PHE A 116 0.39 4.81 -16.47
N TYR A 117 0.27 4.16 -15.32
CA TYR A 117 1.16 4.40 -14.19
C TYR A 117 2.15 3.24 -14.06
N SER A 118 3.43 3.58 -13.88
CA SER A 118 4.49 2.62 -13.53
C SER A 118 5.17 3.00 -12.21
N PRO A 119 4.57 2.68 -11.06
CA PRO A 119 5.16 2.96 -9.76
C PRO A 119 6.47 2.20 -9.52
N GLN A 120 7.47 2.92 -9.01
CA GLN A 120 8.77 2.36 -8.60
C GLN A 120 9.10 2.72 -7.13
N LEU A 121 8.13 3.26 -6.42
CA LEU A 121 8.23 3.67 -5.02
C LEU A 121 7.03 3.13 -4.24
N GLY A 122 7.29 2.76 -2.98
CA GLY A 122 6.27 2.23 -2.08
C GLY A 122 6.37 0.72 -1.91
N THR A 123 5.26 0.11 -1.47
CA THR A 123 5.21 -1.31 -1.08
C THR A 123 3.94 -1.97 -1.56
N VAL A 124 4.07 -3.26 -1.90
CA VAL A 124 2.95 -4.19 -2.09
C VAL A 124 3.05 -5.26 -1.00
N VAL A 125 2.03 -5.38 -0.16
CA VAL A 125 1.97 -6.36 0.93
C VAL A 125 1.02 -7.46 0.52
N VAL A 126 1.52 -8.69 0.50
CA VAL A 126 0.74 -9.90 0.21
C VAL A 126 0.58 -10.70 1.49
N SER A 127 -0.65 -11.08 1.82
CA SER A 127 -0.96 -12.06 2.86
C SER A 127 -1.91 -13.14 2.32
N VAL A 128 -1.79 -14.35 2.82
CA VAL A 128 -2.52 -15.53 2.34
C VAL A 128 -3.18 -16.24 3.52
N ASN A 129 -4.51 -16.40 3.46
CA ASN A 129 -5.28 -17.12 4.46
C ASN A 129 -6.16 -18.17 3.78
N GLY A 130 -5.73 -19.43 3.83
CA GLY A 130 -6.33 -20.49 3.02
C GLY A 130 -6.18 -20.17 1.54
N ASP A 131 -7.28 -20.18 0.80
CA ASP A 131 -7.30 -19.86 -0.64
C ASP A 131 -7.46 -18.35 -0.92
N THR A 132 -7.61 -17.53 0.13
CA THR A 132 -7.77 -16.08 0.00
C THR A 132 -6.41 -15.40 0.06
N THR A 133 -6.11 -14.59 -0.96
CA THR A 133 -4.99 -13.67 -1.02
C THR A 133 -5.49 -12.25 -0.79
N THR A 134 -4.79 -11.52 0.08
CA THR A 134 -4.96 -10.07 0.26
C THR A 134 -3.73 -9.37 -0.28
N VAL A 135 -3.94 -8.39 -1.16
CA VAL A 135 -2.91 -7.51 -1.70
C VAL A 135 -3.22 -6.10 -1.23
N THR A 136 -2.36 -5.52 -0.38
CA THR A 136 -2.47 -4.13 0.07
C THR A 136 -1.29 -3.34 -0.46
N PHE A 137 -1.52 -2.20 -1.10
CA PHE A 137 -0.44 -1.42 -1.69
C PHE A 137 -0.56 0.07 -1.38
N ASN A 138 0.60 0.70 -1.25
CA ASN A 138 0.76 2.14 -1.11
C ASN A 138 1.98 2.52 -1.95
N LEU A 139 1.70 3.08 -3.12
CA LEU A 139 2.64 3.30 -4.21
C LEU A 139 2.66 4.77 -4.60
N THR A 140 3.73 5.16 -5.28
CA THR A 140 3.85 6.48 -5.91
C THR A 140 4.35 6.31 -7.33
N ALA A 141 3.56 6.78 -8.30
CA ALA A 141 3.94 6.80 -9.70
C ALA A 141 5.09 7.80 -9.94
N GLN A 142 5.73 7.70 -11.10
CA GLN A 142 6.90 8.54 -11.43
C GLN A 142 6.57 10.04 -11.50
N ASP A 143 5.32 10.38 -11.82
CA ASP A 143 4.80 11.76 -11.84
C ASP A 143 4.42 12.28 -10.43
N GLY A 144 4.54 11.46 -9.39
CA GLY A 144 4.17 11.77 -8.02
C GLY A 144 2.73 11.39 -7.64
N THR A 145 1.95 10.83 -8.56
CA THR A 145 0.58 10.38 -8.28
C THR A 145 0.58 9.31 -7.19
N ALA A 146 -0.20 9.55 -6.13
CA ALA A 146 -0.39 8.59 -5.06
C ALA A 146 -1.41 7.53 -5.46
N ILE A 147 -1.03 6.27 -5.28
CA ILE A 147 -1.81 5.11 -5.67
C ILE A 147 -1.89 4.15 -4.49
N ARG A 148 -3.10 3.87 -4.02
CA ARG A 148 -3.34 3.06 -2.81
C ARG A 148 -4.44 2.07 -3.05
N GLY A 149 -4.40 0.92 -2.41
CA GLY A 149 -5.49 -0.01 -2.54
C GLY A 149 -5.37 -1.22 -1.65
N GLN A 150 -6.48 -1.94 -1.58
CA GLN A 150 -6.55 -3.25 -1.00
C GLN A 150 -7.45 -4.10 -1.88
N TRP A 151 -7.00 -5.30 -2.20
CA TRP A 151 -7.80 -6.34 -2.81
C TRP A 151 -7.74 -7.61 -1.95
N ASN A 152 -8.87 -8.30 -1.86
CA ASN A 152 -9.07 -9.56 -1.15
C ASN A 152 -9.83 -10.50 -2.09
N GLY A 153 -9.21 -11.61 -2.46
CA GLY A 153 -9.89 -12.59 -3.31
C GLY A 153 -9.09 -13.88 -3.49
N THR A 154 -9.60 -14.73 -4.38
CA THR A 154 -8.88 -15.94 -4.80
C THR A 154 -8.09 -15.62 -6.06
N LEU A 155 -6.91 -16.20 -6.18
CA LEU A 155 -6.15 -16.20 -7.43
C LEU A 155 -6.56 -17.42 -8.26
N GLN A 156 -6.82 -17.20 -9.55
CA GLN A 156 -7.17 -18.26 -10.52
C GLN A 156 -6.04 -18.56 -11.47
#